data_AF-D6ZUW0-F1
#
_entry.id   AF-D6ZUW0-F1
#
_cell.length_a   1.000
_cell.length_b   1.000
_cell.length_c   1.000
_cell.angle_alpha   90.00
_cell.angle_beta   90.00
_cell.angle_gamma   90.00
#
_symmetry.space_group_name_H-M   'P 1'
#
loop_
_entity.id
_entity.type
_entity.pdbx_description
1 polymer ?
#
loop_
_entity_poly.entity_id
_entity_poly.type
_entity_poly.pdbx_seq_one_letter_code
_entity_poly.pdbx_strand_id
1 'polypeptide(L)'
;MTLPRQIPAGARVVVRITDGIDPVDHRMKFRDYVGHVVSWDGYTLEMVRDAAANGSRPAQNVTIHQEQIATLKPVPERRNTPPRP
;
A
#
# COMPACT_ATOMS: atom_id res chain seq x y z
N MET A 1 -6.00 -15.66 -0.11
CA MET A 1 -4.60 -15.26 0.16
C MET A 1 -4.44 -15.17 1.67
N THR A 2 -3.31 -15.58 2.23
CA THR A 2 -3.06 -15.46 3.67
C THR A 2 -2.26 -14.18 3.91
N LEU A 3 -2.87 -13.21 4.59
CA LEU A 3 -2.18 -11.99 5.00
C LEU A 3 -1.34 -12.25 6.25
N PRO A 4 -0.23 -11.53 6.46
CA PRO A 4 0.56 -11.65 7.66
C PRO A 4 -0.26 -11.23 8.88
N ARG A 5 -0.04 -11.85 10.04
CA ARG A 5 -0.70 -11.42 11.30
C ARG A 5 -0.13 -10.11 11.84
N GLN A 6 1.09 -9.75 11.45
CA GLN A 6 1.80 -8.57 11.92
C GLN A 6 2.55 -7.94 10.76
N ILE A 7 2.51 -6.61 10.69
CA ILE A 7 3.35 -5.81 9.80
C ILE A 7 3.97 -4.73 10.67
N PRO A 8 5.31 -4.55 10.67
CA PRO A 8 5.94 -3.53 11.49
C PRO A 8 5.45 -2.13 11.13
N ALA A 9 5.15 -1.31 12.13
CA ALA A 9 4.95 0.12 11.94
C ALA A 9 6.20 0.75 11.32
N GLY A 10 6.02 1.66 10.38
CA GLY A 10 7.08 2.25 9.58
C GLY A 10 7.52 1.41 8.38
N ALA A 11 7.11 0.14 8.25
CA ALA A 11 7.42 -0.65 7.07
C ALA A 11 6.80 -0.02 5.81
N ARG A 12 7.60 0.14 4.76
CA ARG A 12 7.11 0.61 3.47
C ARG A 12 6.52 -0.56 2.68
N VAL A 13 5.29 -0.42 2.20
CA VAL A 13 4.56 -1.49 1.51
C VAL A 13 3.89 -0.98 0.23
N VAL A 14 3.69 -1.89 -0.72
CA VAL A 14 2.71 -1.73 -1.80
C VAL A 14 1.50 -2.59 -1.47
N VAL A 15 0.32 -1.98 -1.48
CA VAL A 15 -0.96 -2.66 -1.24
C VAL A 15 -1.85 -2.43 -2.45
N ARG A 16 -2.32 -3.51 -3.05
CA ARG A 16 -3.36 -3.48 -4.08
C ARG A 16 -4.69 -3.84 -3.45
N ILE A 17 -5.69 -3.01 -3.67
CA ILE A 17 -7.07 -3.28 -3.23
C ILE A 17 -7.99 -3.55 -4.42
N THR A 18 -9.08 -4.26 -4.17
CA THR A 18 -10.24 -4.31 -5.07
C THR A 18 -11.07 -3.04 -4.88
N ASP A 19 -11.23 -2.26 -5.95
CA ASP A 19 -11.95 -0.96 -5.97
C ASP A 19 -13.42 -1.12 -6.41
N GLY A 20 -13.87 -2.37 -6.57
CA GLY A 20 -15.21 -2.72 -7.05
C GLY A 20 -15.26 -3.07 -8.54
N ILE A 21 -16.46 -3.44 -9.00
CA ILE A 21 -16.74 -3.74 -10.41
C ILE A 21 -17.20 -2.45 -11.09
N ASP A 22 -16.55 -2.08 -12.18
CA ASP A 22 -16.95 -0.92 -12.98
C ASP A 22 -18.27 -1.23 -13.72
N PRO A 23 -19.30 -0.37 -13.61
CA PRO A 23 -20.60 -0.61 -14.23
C PRO A 23 -20.58 -0.48 -15.75
N VAL A 24 -19.55 0.14 -16.35
CA VAL A 24 -19.45 0.38 -17.80
C VAL A 24 -18.89 -0.82 -18.54
N ASP A 25 -17.77 -1.36 -18.05
CA ASP A 25 -17.07 -2.48 -18.70
C ASP A 25 -17.23 -3.82 -17.97
N HIS A 26 -17.94 -3.83 -16.83
CA HIS A 26 -18.20 -4.98 -15.97
C HIS A 26 -16.91 -5.70 -15.47
N ARG A 27 -15.78 -4.98 -15.39
CA ARG A 27 -14.52 -5.55 -14.91
C ARG A 27 -14.20 -5.08 -13.50
N MET A 28 -13.61 -5.99 -12.72
CA MET A 28 -13.03 -5.66 -11.42
C MET A 28 -11.91 -4.63 -11.60
N LYS A 29 -12.00 -3.52 -10.88
CA LYS A 29 -10.98 -2.48 -10.82
C LYS A 29 -10.12 -2.68 -9.58
N PHE A 30 -8.88 -2.23 -9.70
CA PHE A 30 -7.90 -2.32 -8.64
C PHE A 30 -7.25 -0.97 -8.42
N ARG A 31 -6.85 -0.72 -7.18
CA ARG A 31 -6.14 0.50 -6.80
C ARG A 31 -4.91 0.17 -5.98
N ASP A 32 -3.80 0.81 -6.31
CA ASP A 32 -2.53 0.62 -5.64
C ASP A 32 -2.21 1.78 -4.70
N TYR A 33 -1.79 1.42 -3.50
CA TYR A 33 -1.27 2.32 -2.49
C TYR A 33 0.19 1.95 -2.20
N VAL A 34 1.05 2.96 -2.16
CA VAL A 34 2.44 2.82 -1.72
C VAL A 34 2.64 3.79 -0.57
N GLY A 35 3.19 3.29 0.54
CA GLY A 35 3.35 4.12 1.73
C GLY A 35 3.85 3.35 2.93
N HIS A 36 3.81 4.02 4.08
CA HIS A 36 4.35 3.51 5.33
C HIS A 36 3.21 3.04 6.24
N VAL A 37 3.34 1.83 6.79
CA VAL A 37 2.37 1.28 7.73
C VAL A 37 2.39 2.08 9.03
N VAL A 38 1.22 2.49 9.50
CA VAL A 38 1.01 3.08 10.82
C VAL A 38 0.66 1.98 11.80
N SER A 39 -0.32 1.14 11.44
CA SER A 39 -0.77 0.03 12.27
C SER A 39 -1.35 -1.10 11.40
N TRP A 40 -1.26 -2.34 11.91
CA TRP A 40 -1.88 -3.52 11.32
C TRP A 40 -2.24 -4.51 12.42
N ASP A 41 -3.52 -4.82 12.54
CA ASP A 41 -4.07 -5.74 13.57
C ASP A 41 -4.48 -7.10 13.00
N GLY A 42 -4.28 -7.34 11.70
CA GLY A 42 -4.75 -8.53 10.99
C GLY A 42 -6.07 -8.34 10.23
N TYR A 43 -6.80 -7.26 10.51
CA TYR A 43 -8.09 -6.92 9.91
C TYR A 43 -8.09 -5.57 9.22
N THR A 44 -7.43 -4.59 9.81
CA THR A 44 -7.40 -3.20 9.35
C THR A 44 -5.96 -2.75 9.23
N LEU A 45 -5.63 -2.25 8.05
CA LEU A 45 -4.35 -1.63 7.75
C LEU A 45 -4.52 -0.11 7.76
N GLU A 46 -3.82 0.55 8.67
CA GLU A 46 -3.63 1.98 8.63
C GLU A 46 -2.27 2.28 8.03
N MET A 47 -2.22 3.16 7.04
CA MET A 47 -0.97 3.56 6.42
C MET A 47 -1.01 5.03 6.00
N VAL A 48 0.16 5.64 5.91
CA VAL A 48 0.34 6.93 5.23
C VAL A 48 0.82 6.65 3.82
N ARG A 49 -0.04 6.89 2.83
CA ARG A 49 0.32 6.85 1.41
C ARG A 49 1.35 7.95 1.12
N ASP A 50 2.40 7.58 0.39
CA ASP A 50 3.41 8.52 -0.08
C ASP A 50 2.80 9.57 -1.01
N ALA A 51 3.40 10.77 -1.00
CA ALA A 51 3.13 11.77 -2.02
C ALA A 51 3.66 11.30 -3.39
N ALA A 52 2.97 11.69 -4.47
CA ALA A 52 3.49 11.46 -5.79
C ALA A 52 4.76 12.29 -6.00
N ALA A 53 5.79 11.68 -6.60
CA ALA A 53 7.09 12.35 -6.80
C ALA A 53 7.00 13.65 -7.63
N ASN A 54 5.98 13.77 -8.48
CA ASN A 54 5.72 14.96 -9.29
C ASN A 54 4.78 15.99 -8.61
N GLY A 55 4.44 15.81 -7.33
CA GLY A 55 3.56 16.69 -6.58
C GLY A 55 2.06 16.59 -6.92
N SER A 56 1.66 15.75 -7.88
CA SER A 56 0.25 15.63 -8.31
C SER A 56 -0.70 15.13 -7.23
N ARG A 57 -0.18 14.45 -6.20
CA ARG A 57 -0.96 13.84 -5.11
C ARG A 57 -0.21 14.01 -3.79
N PRO A 58 -0.83 14.61 -2.76
CA PRO A 58 -0.21 14.72 -1.44
C PRO A 58 -0.15 13.36 -0.73
N ALA A 59 0.64 13.30 0.33
CA ALA A 59 0.57 12.20 1.28
C ALA A 59 -0.82 12.15 1.94
N GLN A 60 -1.30 10.96 2.27
CA GLN A 60 -2.66 10.77 2.78
C GLN A 60 -2.74 9.58 3.74
N ASN A 61 -3.43 9.74 4.86
CA ASN A 61 -3.80 8.62 5.73
C ASN A 61 -4.88 7.77 5.04
N VAL A 62 -4.63 6.47 4.97
CA VAL A 62 -5.52 5.50 4.34
C VAL A 62 -5.78 4.36 5.32
N THR A 63 -7.04 3.99 5.44
CA THR A 63 -7.50 2.81 6.17
C THR A 63 -8.01 1.79 5.15
N ILE A 64 -7.49 0.56 5.20
CA ILE A 64 -7.80 -0.51 4.26
C ILE A 64 -8.19 -1.75 5.07
N HIS A 65 -9.37 -2.31 4.81
CA HIS A 65 -9.78 -3.55 5.44
C HIS A 65 -9.22 -4.77 4.70
N GLN A 66 -8.95 -5.85 5.43
CA GLN A 66 -8.26 -7.04 4.92
C GLN A 66 -8.98 -7.66 3.71
N GLU A 67 -10.31 -7.62 3.69
CA GLU A 67 -11.14 -8.18 2.63
C GLU A 67 -11.00 -7.42 1.31
N GLN A 68 -10.54 -6.17 1.37
CA GLN A 68 -10.26 -5.36 0.20
C GLN A 68 -8.87 -5.66 -0.38
N ILE A 69 -7.95 -6.24 0.41
CA ILE A 69 -6.55 -6.44 0.00
C ILE A 69 -6.44 -7.61 -0.97
N ALA A 70 -6.15 -7.28 -2.23
CA ALA A 70 -5.87 -8.25 -3.27
C ALA A 70 -4.41 -8.74 -3.21
N THR A 71 -3.47 -7.83 -2.98
CA THR A 71 -2.05 -8.19 -2.80
C THR A 71 -1.35 -7.22 -1.86
N LEU A 72 -0.37 -7.71 -1.11
CA LEU A 72 0.47 -6.92 -0.22
C LEU A 72 1.92 -7.35 -0.41
N LYS A 73 2.82 -6.39 -0.64
CA LYS A 73 4.25 -6.63 -0.84
C LYS A 73 5.10 -5.62 -0.06
N PRO A 74 6.13 -6.07 0.68
CA PRO A 74 7.08 -5.14 1.28
C PRO A 74 7.88 -4.43 0.18
N VAL A 75 8.19 -3.16 0.41
CA VAL A 75 9.14 -2.39 -0.40
C VAL A 75 10.44 -2.28 0.38
N PRO A 76 11.50 -2.98 -0.04
CA PRO A 76 12.80 -2.85 0.60
C PRO A 76 13.29 -1.40 0.55
N GLU A 77 13.91 -0.94 1.64
CA GLU A 77 14.64 0.32 1.61
C GLU A 77 15.77 0.26 0.57
N ARG A 78 15.98 1.37 -0.15
CA ARG A 78 17.12 1.45 -1.07
C ARG A 78 18.40 1.40 -0.23
N ARG A 79 19.23 0.39 -0.48
CA ARG A 79 20.60 0.36 0.06
C ARG A 79 21.31 1.61 -0.45
N ASN A 80 21.75 2.47 0.47
CA ASN A 80 22.57 3.63 0.14
C ASN A 80 23.89 3.12 -0.43
N THR A 81 23.96 3.00 -1.76
CA THR A 81 25.22 2.70 -2.43
C THR A 81 25.95 4.04 -2.47
N PRO A 82 27.10 4.20 -1.79
CA PRO A 82 27.85 5.43 -1.89
C PRO A 82 28.16 5.71 -3.37
N PRO A 83 28.18 6.98 -3.80
CA PRO A 83 28.55 7.31 -5.17
C PRO A 83 29.90 6.65 -5.47
N ARG A 84 29.99 5.95 -6.61
CA ARG A 84 31.24 5.34 -7.06
C ARG A 84 32.27 6.47 -7.25
N PRO A 85 33.51 6.34 -6.73
CA PRO A 85 34.55 7.35 -6.90
C PRO A 85 34.90 7.59 -8.37
#